data_AF-A0A1R1BE32-F1
#
_entry.id   AF-A0A1R1BE32-F1
#
_cell.length_a   1.000
_cell.length_b   1.000
_cell.length_c   1.000
_cell.angle_alpha   90.00
_cell.angle_beta   90.00
_cell.angle_gamma   90.00
#
_symmetry.space_group_name_H-M   'P 1'
#
loop_
_entity.id
_entity.type
_entity.pdbx_description
1 polymer ?
#
loop_
_entity_poly.entity_id
_entity_poly.type
_entity_poly.pdbx_seq_one_letter_code
_entity_poly.pdbx_strand_id
1 'polypeptide(L)'
;MKKSFFRALIVGILFVFVYYAFQIIQGMYLTMKYVPNIVEAYESVDHLQNKVTFGYKSNLLWRMIEILAIMLLGIVVYYAGRILRRKKLRYHENLLR
;
A
#
# COMPACT_ATOMS: atom_id res chain seq x y z
N MET A 1 -26.56 -2.90 -10.61
CA MET A 1 -25.54 -3.32 -9.61
C MET A 1 -24.15 -3.51 -10.21
N LYS A 2 -24.01 -4.16 -11.38
CA LYS A 2 -22.71 -4.45 -12.03
C LYS A 2 -21.80 -3.22 -12.21
N LYS A 3 -22.32 -2.11 -12.76
CA LYS A 3 -21.53 -0.88 -13.02
C LYS A 3 -20.89 -0.25 -11.77
N SER A 4 -21.56 -0.29 -10.61
CA SER A 4 -20.99 0.25 -9.36
C SER A 4 -19.95 -0.67 -8.73
N PHE A 5 -20.09 -1.98 -8.95
CA PHE A 5 -19.10 -2.95 -8.49
C PHE A 5 -17.78 -2.79 -9.26
N PHE A 6 -17.82 -2.68 -10.59
CA PHE A 6 -16.62 -2.41 -11.40
C PHE A 6 -15.93 -1.09 -11.02
N ARG A 7 -16.68 -0.04 -10.72
CA ARG A 7 -16.11 1.23 -10.23
C ARG A 7 -15.38 1.07 -8.89
N ALA A 8 -15.95 0.28 -7.97
CA ALA A 8 -15.30 0.00 -6.69
C ALA A 8 -14.00 -0.81 -6.88
N LEU A 9 -14.02 -1.79 -7.80
CA LEU A 9 -12.86 -2.62 -8.12
C LEU A 9 -11.73 -1.79 -8.73
N ILE A 10 -12.05 -0.88 -9.65
CA ILE A 10 -11.08 0.08 -10.23
C ILE A 10 -10.45 0.95 -9.13
N VAL A 11 -11.24 1.43 -8.15
CA VAL A 11 -10.71 2.19 -7.02
C VAL A 11 -9.80 1.32 -6.15
N GLY A 12 -10.17 0.07 -5.88
CA GLY A 12 -9.32 -0.88 -5.17
C GLY A 12 -7.96 -1.08 -5.84
N ILE A 13 -7.94 -1.28 -7.16
CA ILE A 13 -6.70 -1.41 -7.95
C ILE A 13 -5.87 -0.12 -7.88
N LEU A 14 -6.52 1.04 -7.99
CA LEU A 14 -5.85 2.34 -7.89
C LEU A 14 -5.13 2.51 -6.54
N PHE A 15 -5.77 2.07 -5.45
CA PHE A 15 -5.17 2.13 -4.11
C PHE A 15 -3.88 1.29 -4.02
N VAL A 16 -3.90 0.07 -4.57
CA VAL A 16 -2.71 -0.79 -4.62
C VAL A 16 -1.59 -0.11 -5.41
N PHE A 17 -1.92 0.49 -6.56
CA PHE A 17 -0.94 1.19 -7.39
C PHE A 17 -0.30 2.37 -6.64
N VAL A 18 -1.12 3.22 -6.01
CA VAL A 18 -0.64 4.37 -5.24
C VAL A 18 0.24 3.95 -4.06
N TYR A 19 -0.14 2.88 -3.36
CA TYR A 19 0.65 2.35 -2.24
C TYR A 19 2.06 1.93 -2.67
N TYR A 20 2.18 1.12 -3.73
CA TYR A 20 3.49 0.70 -4.21
C TYR A 20 4.30 1.84 -4.83
N ALA A 21 3.66 2.80 -5.50
CA ALA A 21 4.35 3.99 -5.99
C ALA A 21 4.98 4.78 -4.83
N PHE A 22 4.27 4.95 -3.72
CA PHE A 22 4.79 5.59 -2.52
C PHE A 22 5.95 4.80 -1.89
N GLN A 23 5.83 3.48 -1.82
CA GLN A 23 6.87 2.60 -1.28
C GLN A 23 8.17 2.69 -2.09
N ILE A 24 8.08 2.76 -3.43
CA ILE A 24 9.24 2.96 -4.31
C ILE A 24 9.90 4.30 -4.02
N ILE A 25 9.12 5.39 -3.94
CA ILE A 25 9.64 6.73 -3.64
C ILE A 25 10.33 6.76 -2.28
N GLN A 26 9.73 6.14 -1.26
CA GLN A 26 10.33 6.05 0.07
C GLN A 26 11.63 5.23 0.05
N GLY A 27 11.65 4.10 -0.67
CA GLY A 27 12.85 3.29 -0.85
C GLY A 27 13.97 4.09 -1.52
N MET A 28 13.66 4.82 -2.60
CA MET A 28 14.62 5.69 -3.29
C MET A 28 15.15 6.78 -2.36
N TYR A 29 14.28 7.44 -1.61
CA TYR A 29 14.67 8.48 -0.65
C TYR A 29 15.66 7.96 0.40
N LEU A 30 15.41 6.75 0.93
CA LEU A 30 16.31 6.10 1.88
C LEU A 30 17.67 5.79 1.24
N THR A 31 17.69 5.28 0.01
CA THR A 31 18.96 4.99 -0.69
C THR A 31 19.78 6.24 -1.00
N MET A 32 19.14 7.38 -1.27
CA MET A 32 19.85 8.65 -1.53
C MET A 32 20.51 9.22 -0.28
N LYS A 33 19.97 8.95 0.91
CA LYS A 33 20.50 9.44 2.19
C LYS A 33 21.48 8.48 2.86
N TYR A 34 21.53 7.24 2.40
CA TYR A 34 22.39 6.22 2.99
C TYR A 34 23.80 6.34 2.40
N VAL A 35 24.75 6.86 3.20
CA VAL A 35 26.18 6.77 2.88
C VAL A 35 26.72 5.51 3.55
N PRO A 36 27.09 4.46 2.78
CA PRO A 36 27.61 3.24 3.37
C PRO A 36 29.02 3.49 3.94
N ASN A 37 29.19 3.34 5.26
CA ASN A 37 30.51 3.30 5.90
C ASN A 37 31.21 1.97 5.53
N ILE A 38 32.14 2.03 4.59
CA ILE A 38 32.83 0.85 4.02
C ILE A 38 33.87 0.27 5.00
N VAL A 39 34.35 1.06 5.96
CA VAL A 39 35.44 0.69 6.88
C VAL A 39 34.99 -0.32 7.94
N GLU A 40 33.76 -0.23 8.43
CA GLU A 40 33.22 -1.12 9.48
C GLU A 40 32.60 -2.42 8.88
N ALA A 41 32.21 -2.37 7.61
CA ALA A 41 31.63 -3.53 6.91
C ALA A 41 32.65 -4.67 6.71
N TYR A 42 33.95 -4.35 6.58
CA TYR A 42 35.02 -5.32 6.36
C TYR A 42 35.46 -6.07 7.64
N GLU A 43 35.40 -5.45 8.83
CA GLU A 43 35.73 -6.14 10.09
C GLU A 43 34.77 -7.30 10.37
N SER A 44 33.53 -7.23 9.87
CA SER A 44 32.52 -8.28 10.05
C SER A 44 32.59 -9.43 9.03
N VAL A 45 33.45 -9.33 7.99
CA VAL A 45 33.48 -10.28 6.87
C VAL A 45 34.03 -11.64 7.27
N ASP A 46 34.88 -11.70 8.30
CA ASP A 46 35.46 -12.97 8.77
C ASP A 46 34.45 -13.86 9.52
N HIS A 47 33.34 -13.29 10.00
CA HIS A 47 32.32 -14.04 10.75
C HIS A 47 31.04 -14.31 9.95
N LEU A 48 30.83 -13.60 8.82
CA LEU A 48 29.58 -13.66 8.06
C LEU A 48 29.58 -14.60 6.85
N GLN A 49 30.72 -15.12 6.40
CA GLN A 49 30.78 -15.97 5.18
C GLN A 49 29.87 -17.22 5.24
N ASN A 50 29.47 -17.69 6.43
CA ASN A 50 28.60 -18.86 6.59
C ASN A 50 27.08 -18.56 6.67
N LYS A 51 26.63 -17.30 6.59
CA LYS A 51 25.19 -16.99 6.79
C LYS A 51 24.64 -15.86 5.94
N VAL A 52 25.15 -15.68 4.73
CA VAL A 52 24.56 -14.72 3.78
C VAL A 52 23.57 -15.42 2.86
N THR A 53 22.37 -15.69 3.39
CA THR A 53 21.19 -15.78 2.53
C THR A 53 20.84 -14.35 2.10
N PHE A 54 21.50 -13.85 1.06
CA PHE A 54 21.08 -12.62 0.39
C PHE A 54 19.74 -12.88 -0.29
N GLY A 55 18.68 -12.64 0.46
CA GLY A 55 17.32 -12.89 0.01
C GLY A 55 16.40 -12.75 1.19
N TYR A 56 15.85 -11.56 1.38
CA TYR A 56 14.62 -11.43 2.15
C TYR A 56 13.62 -12.40 1.50
N LYS A 57 13.38 -13.55 2.13
CA LYS A 57 12.30 -14.46 1.74
C LYS A 57 11.01 -13.74 2.08
N SER A 58 10.59 -12.80 1.24
CA SER A 58 9.24 -12.26 1.29
C SER A 58 8.34 -13.46 1.08
N ASN A 59 7.72 -13.93 2.15
CA ASN A 59 6.82 -15.05 2.06
C ASN A 59 5.64 -14.59 1.20
N LEU A 60 5.46 -15.27 0.07
CA LEU A 60 4.50 -14.92 -0.97
C LEU A 60 3.09 -14.71 -0.41
N LEU A 61 2.73 -15.48 0.63
CA LEU A 61 1.44 -15.38 1.31
C LEU A 61 1.26 -14.01 1.97
N TRP A 62 2.30 -13.48 2.63
CA TRP A 62 2.21 -12.16 3.26
C TRP A 62 2.02 -11.05 2.22
N ARG A 63 2.69 -11.15 1.08
CA ARG A 63 2.53 -10.18 -0.01
C ARG A 63 1.14 -10.26 -0.65
N MET A 64 0.59 -11.47 -0.78
CA MET A 64 -0.80 -11.65 -1.24
C MET A 64 -1.81 -11.05 -0.27
N ILE A 65 -1.64 -11.28 1.04
CA ILE A 65 -2.52 -10.73 2.08
C ILE A 65 -2.47 -9.20 2.07
N GLU A 66 -1.28 -8.60 1.95
CA GLU A 66 -1.09 -7.15 1.88
C GLU A 66 -1.86 -6.55 0.68
N ILE A 67 -1.66 -7.09 -0.52
CA ILE A 67 -2.33 -6.63 -1.74
C ILE A 67 -3.85 -6.72 -1.59
N LEU A 68 -4.36 -7.85 -1.08
CA LEU A 68 -5.80 -8.04 -0.86
C LEU A 68 -6.36 -7.07 0.17
N ALA A 69 -5.65 -6.83 1.28
CA ALA A 69 -6.07 -5.90 2.32
C ALA A 69 -6.20 -4.46 1.78
N ILE A 70 -5.22 -4.00 1.00
CA ILE A 70 -5.24 -2.65 0.41
C ILE A 70 -6.36 -2.54 -0.64
N MET A 71 -6.56 -3.56 -1.46
CA MET A 71 -7.63 -3.58 -2.45
C MET A 71 -9.01 -3.52 -1.78
N LEU A 72 -9.23 -4.30 -0.72
CA LEU A 72 -10.46 -4.26 0.07
C LEU A 72 -10.66 -2.89 0.73
N LEU A 73 -9.60 -2.27 1.23
CA LEU A 73 -9.65 -0.93 1.79
C LEU A 73 -10.13 0.10 0.76
N GLY A 74 -9.60 0.07 -0.47
CA GLY A 74 -10.06 0.95 -1.54
C GLY A 74 -11.54 0.75 -1.91
N ILE A 75 -12.01 -0.50 -1.90
CA ILE A 75 -13.43 -0.82 -2.11
C ILE A 75 -14.30 -0.25 -0.98
N VAL A 76 -13.89 -0.45 0.29
CA VAL A 76 -14.61 0.07 1.47
C VAL A 76 -14.70 1.60 1.41
N VAL A 77 -13.60 2.27 1.10
CA VAL A 77 -13.54 3.74 0.95
C VAL A 77 -14.52 4.22 -0.12
N TYR A 78 -14.58 3.54 -1.27
CA TYR A 78 -15.53 3.87 -2.33
C TYR A 78 -17.00 3.80 -1.86
N TYR A 79 -17.38 2.72 -1.18
CA TYR A 79 -18.74 2.54 -0.69
C TYR A 79 -19.07 3.48 0.47
N ALA A 80 -18.14 3.71 1.40
CA ALA A 80 -18.29 4.68 2.49
C ALA A 80 -18.55 6.09 1.94
N GLY A 81 -17.73 6.55 0.98
CA GLY A 81 -17.93 7.84 0.32
C GLY A 81 -19.24 7.93 -0.46
N ARG A 82 -19.70 6.82 -1.06
CA ARG A 82 -21.02 6.75 -1.71
C ARG A 82 -22.17 6.89 -0.70
N ILE A 83 -22.08 6.24 0.46
CA ILE A 83 -23.11 6.31 1.51
C ILE A 83 -23.16 7.70 2.11
N LEU A 84 -22.00 8.31 2.42
CA LEU A 84 -21.92 9.65 2.97
C LEU A 84 -22.53 10.70 2.03
N ARG A 85 -22.26 10.63 0.72
CA ARG A 85 -22.88 11.53 -0.27
C ARG A 85 -24.40 11.42 -0.29
N ARG A 86 -24.95 10.21 -0.19
CA ARG A 86 -26.40 9.99 -0.12
C ARG A 86 -27.02 10.57 1.15
N LYS A 87 -26.34 10.42 2.30
CA LYS A 87 -26.79 11.02 3.56
C LYS A 87 -26.81 12.55 3.49
N LYS A 88 -25.77 13.18 2.93
CA LYS A 88 -25.69 14.63 2.77
C LYS A 88 -26.82 15.19 1.90
N LEU A 89 -27.12 14.54 0.78
CA LEU A 89 -28.23 14.95 -0.10
C LEU A 89 -29.59 14.90 0.63
N ARG A 90 -29.86 13.81 1.35
CA ARG A 90 -31.10 13.66 2.14
C ARG A 90 -31.24 14.72 3.24
N TYR A 91 -30.13 15.11 3.87
CA TYR A 91 -30.14 16.16 4.88
C TYR A 91 -30.55 17.52 4.29
N HIS A 92 -30.03 17.88 3.11
CA HIS A 92 -30.41 19.12 2.43
C HIS A 92 -31.88 19.13 1.98
N GLU A 93 -32.41 18.01 1.49
CA GLU A 93 -33.83 17.89 1.12
C GLU A 93 -34.77 18.10 2.32
N ASN A 94 -34.40 17.58 3.49
CA ASN A 94 -35.18 17.76 4.72
C ASN A 94 -35.11 19.18 5.30
N LEU A 95 -34.11 19.98 4.94
CA LEU A 95 -33.95 21.36 5.41
C LEU A 95 -34.75 22.37 4.59
N LEU A 96 -35.16 21.99 3.38
CA LEU A 96 -35.91 22.82 2.42
C LEU A 96 -37.42 22.54 2.44
N ARG A 97 -37.87 21.58 3.27
CA ARG A 97 -39.28 21.32 3.59
C ARG A 97 -39.62 21.91 4.94
#